data_AF-A0A645GQ68-F1
#
_entry.id   AF-A0A645GQ68-F1
#
_cell.length_a   1.000
_cell.length_b   1.000
_cell.length_c   1.000
_cell.angle_alpha   90.00
_cell.angle_beta   90.00
_cell.angle_gamma   90.00
#
_symmetry.space_group_name_H-M   'P 1'
#
loop_
_entity.id
_entity.type
_entity.pdbx_description
1 polymer ?
#
loop_
_entity_poly.entity_id
_entity_poly.type
_entity_poly.pdbx_seq_one_letter_code
_entity_poly.pdbx_strand_id
1 'polypeptide(L)'
;MRELLAESRTALDESGILHRFTYYITVGEMMMGEHLACESYGVKITEDGGGIANVPNLTTSISRIDALMELLIRNEVGPVGLCDVLADWL
;
A
#
# COMPACT_ATOMS: atom_id res chain seq x y z
N MET A 1 4.25 4.69 -14.07
CA MET A 1 3.71 4.32 -12.74
C MET A 1 2.93 5.50 -12.21
N ARG A 2 1.65 5.31 -11.88
CA ARG A 2 0.72 6.33 -11.36
C ARG A 2 0.44 6.05 -9.90
N GLU A 3 0.30 7.07 -9.08
CA GLU A 3 -0.10 6.94 -7.68
C GLU A 3 -1.52 7.48 -7.51
N LEU A 4 -2.36 6.72 -6.79
CA LEU A 4 -3.73 7.06 -6.47
C LEU A 4 -3.87 7.18 -4.97
N LEU A 5 -4.13 8.40 -4.48
CA LEU A 5 -4.40 8.64 -3.07
C LEU A 5 -5.67 7.89 -2.66
N ALA A 6 -5.56 7.01 -1.68
CA ALA A 6 -6.68 6.29 -1.10
C ALA A 6 -7.22 7.03 0.13
N GLU A 7 -6.38 7.23 1.15
CA GLU A 7 -6.77 7.91 2.39
C GLU A 7 -5.55 8.39 3.18
N SER A 8 -5.76 9.26 4.17
CA SER A 8 -4.79 9.56 5.24
C SER A 8 -5.40 9.25 6.60
N ARG A 9 -4.63 8.60 7.49
CA ARG A 9 -5.03 8.29 8.87
C ARG A 9 -4.04 8.89 9.86
N THR A 10 -4.53 9.17 11.05
CA THR A 10 -3.70 9.62 12.17
C THR A 10 -3.85 8.64 13.31
N ALA A 11 -2.73 8.10 13.77
CA ALA A 11 -2.65 7.06 14.78
C ALA A 11 -1.75 7.52 15.93
N LEU A 12 -2.02 7.05 17.15
CA LEU A 12 -1.12 7.23 18.29
C LEU A 12 -0.34 5.93 18.49
N ASP A 13 0.97 6.04 18.67
CA ASP A 13 1.76 4.90 19.12
C ASP A 13 1.64 4.69 20.64
N GLU A 14 2.29 3.62 21.13
CA GLU A 14 2.31 3.26 22.55
C GLU A 14 2.97 4.32 23.45
N SER A 15 3.79 5.21 22.86
CA SER A 15 4.45 6.33 23.57
C SER A 15 3.61 7.61 23.55
N GLY A 16 2.44 7.60 22.91
CA GLY A 16 1.57 8.76 22.74
C GLY A 16 2.04 9.73 21.65
N ILE A 17 2.97 9.32 20.78
CA ILE A 17 3.40 10.11 19.62
C ILE A 17 2.36 9.93 18.52
N LEU A 18 1.99 11.06 17.92
CA LEU A 18 1.04 11.12 16.82
C LEU A 18 1.75 10.89 15.49
N HIS A 19 1.33 9.84 14.78
CA HIS A 19 1.81 9.50 13.45
C HIS A 19 0.71 9.77 12.42
N ARG A 20 1.08 10.35 11.27
CA ARG A 20 0.16 10.54 10.16
C ARG A 20 0.61 9.70 8.98
N PHE A 21 -0.21 8.71 8.63
CA PHE A 21 0.02 7.82 7.51
C PHE A 21 -0.84 8.24 6.32
N THR A 22 -0.27 8.19 5.11
CA THR A 22 -1.01 8.38 3.86
C THR A 22 -0.82 7.18 2.96
N TYR A 23 -1.94 6.65 2.48
CA TYR A 23 -2.03 5.40 1.75
C TYR A 23 -2.34 5.67 0.28
N TYR A 24 -1.62 4.95 -0.60
CA TYR A 24 -1.74 5.07 -2.03
C TYR A 24 -1.83 3.69 -2.69
N ILE A 25 -2.68 3.57 -3.70
CA ILE A 25 -2.59 2.50 -4.68
C ILE A 25 -1.62 2.94 -5.78
N THR A 26 -0.61 2.12 -6.09
CA THR A 26 0.30 2.36 -7.21
C THR A 26 -0.15 1.54 -8.41
N VAL A 27 -0.30 2.18 -9.57
CA VAL A 27 -0.68 1.55 -10.84
C VAL A 27 0.54 1.53 -11.75
N GLY A 28 1.01 0.34 -12.03
CA GLY A 28 2.05 0.04 -13.01
C GLY A 28 1.51 -0.83 -14.14
N GLU A 29 2.43 -1.40 -14.88
CA GLU A 29 2.16 -2.36 -15.95
C GLU A 29 3.00 -3.60 -15.68
N MET A 30 2.43 -4.77 -15.92
CA MET A 30 3.12 -6.04 -15.84
C MET A 30 2.88 -6.84 -17.10
N MET A 31 3.97 -7.38 -17.66
CA MET A 31 3.89 -8.24 -18.84
C MET A 31 3.35 -9.63 -18.43
N MET A 32 2.23 -10.00 -19.02
CA MET A 32 1.65 -11.34 -19.01
C MET A 32 2.03 -12.03 -20.33
N GLY A 33 3.20 -12.67 -20.33
CA GLY A 33 3.77 -13.30 -21.54
C GLY A 33 4.35 -12.28 -22.53
N GLU A 34 4.49 -12.69 -23.79
CA GLU A 34 5.26 -11.94 -24.80
C GLU A 34 4.50 -10.74 -25.41
N HIS A 35 3.16 -10.70 -25.30
CA HIS A 35 2.33 -9.75 -26.07
C HIS A 35 1.26 -9.03 -25.26
N LEU A 36 1.10 -9.34 -23.97
CA LEU A 36 0.01 -8.80 -23.17
C LEU A 36 0.58 -8.02 -21.98
N ALA A 37 0.25 -6.74 -21.89
CA ALA A 37 0.52 -5.92 -20.71
C ALA A 37 -0.78 -5.74 -19.94
N CYS A 38 -0.78 -6.10 -18.67
CA CYS A 38 -1.89 -5.84 -17.76
C CYS A 38 -1.54 -4.68 -16.83
N GLU A 39 -2.56 -3.93 -16.43
CA GLU A 39 -2.42 -3.07 -15.26
C GLU A 39 -2.06 -3.93 -14.05
N SER A 40 -1.11 -3.41 -13.28
CA SER A 40 -0.55 -4.08 -12.14
C SER A 40 -0.59 -3.12 -10.97
N TYR A 41 -1.14 -3.58 -9.86
CA TYR A 41 -1.43 -2.76 -8.70
C TYR A 41 -0.47 -3.08 -7.57
N GLY A 42 0.00 -2.05 -6.89
CA GLY A 42 0.79 -2.13 -5.68
C GLY A 42 0.27 -1.14 -4.63
N VAL A 43 0.95 -1.07 -3.50
CA VAL A 43 0.62 -0.15 -2.41
C VAL A 43 1.82 0.69 -2.03
N LYS A 44 1.56 1.92 -1.60
CA LYS A 44 2.55 2.80 -1.00
C LYS A 44 1.96 3.43 0.25
N ILE A 45 2.77 3.47 1.30
CA ILE A 45 2.44 4.11 2.57
C ILE A 45 3.55 5.12 2.88
N THR A 46 3.16 6.34 3.20
CA THR A 46 4.08 7.39 3.65
C THR A 46 3.70 7.84 5.04
N GLU A 47 4.69 8.12 5.86
CA GLU A 47 4.53 8.69 7.19
C GLU A 47 5.11 10.11 7.23
N ASP A 48 4.35 11.05 7.77
CA ASP A 48 4.81 12.44 7.91
C ASP A 48 6.04 12.54 8.83
N GLY A 49 7.16 13.00 8.26
CA GLY A 49 8.43 13.09 9.00
C GLY A 49 9.07 11.73 9.30
N GLY A 50 8.49 10.64 8.81
CA GLY A 50 8.94 9.28 9.01
C GLY A 50 9.34 8.60 7.70
N GLY A 51 8.96 7.33 7.57
CA GLY A 51 9.36 6.47 6.46
C GLY A 51 8.45 6.51 5.22
N ILE A 52 8.93 5.88 4.15
CA ILE A 52 8.13 5.55 2.97
C ILE A 52 8.34 4.07 2.66
N ALA A 53 7.25 3.35 2.46
CA ALA A 53 7.26 1.99 1.94
C ALA A 53 6.45 1.95 0.64
N ASN A 54 7.01 1.35 -0.40
CA ASN A 54 6.37 1.22 -1.70
C ASN A 54 6.62 -0.18 -2.24
N VAL A 55 5.55 -0.93 -2.45
CA VAL A 55 5.60 -2.28 -2.99
C VAL A 55 4.77 -2.33 -4.28
N PRO A 56 5.42 -2.19 -5.44
CA PRO A 56 4.74 -2.25 -6.72
C PRO A 56 4.39 -3.71 -7.09
N ASN A 57 3.47 -3.86 -8.05
CA ASN A 57 3.20 -5.14 -8.71
C ASN A 57 2.81 -6.32 -7.80
N LEU A 58 1.94 -6.05 -6.82
CA LEU A 58 1.40 -7.08 -5.92
C LEU A 58 0.32 -7.94 -6.59
N THR A 59 -0.52 -7.35 -7.44
CA THR A 59 -1.65 -8.05 -8.05
C THR A 59 -2.14 -7.33 -9.30
N THR A 60 -2.70 -8.04 -10.27
CA THR A 60 -3.42 -7.47 -11.41
C THR A 60 -4.94 -7.37 -11.17
N SER A 61 -5.40 -7.76 -9.97
CA SER A 61 -6.81 -7.73 -9.58
C SER A 61 -7.14 -6.49 -8.75
N ILE A 62 -8.08 -5.68 -9.26
CA ILE A 62 -8.63 -4.49 -8.59
C ILE A 62 -9.25 -4.86 -7.23
N SER A 63 -10.09 -5.91 -7.18
CA SER A 63 -10.74 -6.30 -5.92
C SER A 63 -9.75 -6.76 -4.85
N ARG A 64 -8.65 -7.42 -5.24
CA ARG A 64 -7.59 -7.81 -4.29
C ARG A 64 -6.84 -6.61 -3.74
N ILE A 65 -6.50 -5.63 -4.59
CA ILE A 65 -5.78 -4.43 -4.10
C ILE A 65 -6.68 -3.56 -3.23
N ASP A 66 -7.97 -3.43 -3.56
CA ASP A 66 -8.94 -2.69 -2.75
C ASP A 66 -9.09 -3.32 -1.36
N ALA A 67 -9.25 -4.65 -1.28
CA ALA A 67 -9.35 -5.35 0.00
C ALA A 67 -8.08 -5.23 0.85
N LEU A 68 -6.89 -5.28 0.23
CA LEU A 68 -5.63 -5.04 0.92
C LEU A 68 -5.56 -3.59 1.44
N MET A 69 -5.95 -2.61 0.63
CA MET A 69 -5.96 -1.21 1.01
C MET A 69 -6.87 -0.95 2.22
N GLU A 70 -8.07 -1.52 2.23
CA GLU A 70 -8.99 -1.45 3.37
C GLU A 70 -8.37 -2.06 4.63
N LEU A 71 -7.69 -3.21 4.51
CA LEU A 71 -7.00 -3.86 5.63
C LEU A 71 -5.88 -2.98 6.20
N LEU A 72 -5.04 -2.39 5.33
CA LEU A 72 -3.92 -1.53 5.75
C LEU A 72 -4.42 -0.29 6.48
N ILE A 73 -5.43 0.38 5.92
CA ILE A 73 -6.03 1.58 6.50
C ILE A 73 -6.70 1.26 7.84
N ARG A 74 -7.51 0.20 7.90
CA ARG A 74 -8.27 -0.17 9.09
C ARG A 74 -7.38 -0.49 10.29
N ASN A 75 -6.21 -1.07 10.05
CA ASN A 75 -5.26 -1.43 11.09
C ASN A 75 -4.15 -0.39 11.26
N GLU A 76 -4.29 0.78 10.65
CA GLU A 76 -3.34 1.90 10.77
C GLU A 76 -1.89 1.50 10.47
N VAL A 77 -1.71 0.65 9.45
CA VAL A 77 -0.41 0.06 9.12
C VAL A 77 0.53 1.15 8.60
N GLY A 78 1.60 1.41 9.34
CA GLY A 78 2.65 2.32 8.90
C GLY A 78 3.64 1.70 7.90
N PRO A 79 4.58 2.51 7.37
CA PRO A 79 5.59 2.04 6.42
C PRO A 79 6.41 0.83 6.92
N VAL A 80 6.71 0.78 8.22
CA VAL A 80 7.53 -0.29 8.83
C VAL A 80 6.80 -1.63 8.84
N GLY A 81 5.50 -1.65 9.17
CA GLY A 81 4.71 -2.88 9.29
C GLY A 81 4.16 -3.42 7.97
N LEU A 82 4.35 -2.70 6.85
CA LEU A 82 3.79 -3.10 5.56
C LEU A 82 4.29 -4.47 5.10
N CYS A 83 5.59 -4.75 5.24
CA CYS A 83 6.16 -6.02 4.81
C CYS A 83 5.60 -7.21 5.60
N ASP A 84 5.34 -7.03 6.89
CA ASP A 84 4.79 -8.08 7.75
C ASP A 84 3.36 -8.43 7.33
N VAL A 85 2.52 -7.41 7.07
CA VAL A 85 1.15 -7.63 6.59
C VAL A 85 1.13 -8.29 5.22
N LEU A 86 2.04 -7.92 4.32
CA LEU A 86 2.13 -8.52 2.99
C LEU A 86 2.57 -9.98 3.03
N ALA A 87 3.41 -10.37 4.00
CA ALA A 87 3.85 -11.75 4.16
C ALA A 87 2.68 -12.70 4.49
N ASP A 88 1.68 -12.23 5.24
CA ASP A 88 0.46 -13.00 5.55
C ASP A 88 -0.60 -12.93 4.44
N TRP A 89 -0.50 -11.95 3.53
CA TRP A 89 -1.49 -11.69 2.48
C TRP A 89 -1.23 -12.44 1.17
N LEU A 90 0.04 -12.70 0.84
CA LEU A 90 0.48 -13.37 -0.40
C LEU A 90 0.26 -14.88 -0.35
#